data_AF-A0A0K1RZU5-F1
#
_entry.id   AF-A0A0K1RZU5-F1
#
_cell.length_a   1.000
_cell.length_b   1.000
_cell.length_c   1.000
_cell.angle_alpha   90.00
_cell.angle_beta   90.00
_cell.angle_gamma   90.00
#
_symmetry.space_group_name_H-M   'P 1'
#
loop_
_entity.id
_entity.type
_entity.pdbx_description
1 polymer ?
#
loop_
_entity_poly.entity_id
_entity_poly.type
_entity_poly.pdbx_seq_one_letter_code
_entity_poly.pdbx_strand_id
1 'polypeptide(L)'
;MANPAKEEIKKHTWWNQGKGWKNILNNLRLFIQPLCYFNLLKPWLVVVFSPQTIRLFCRLFSLLNKLINSLLEKVFRLFGNCYANN
;
A
#
# COMPACT_ATOMS: atom_id res chain seq x y z
N MET A 1 18.41 -12.67 -2.75
CA MET A 1 18.74 -11.23 -2.67
C MET A 1 17.54 -10.49 -2.09
N ALA A 2 17.73 -9.73 -1.01
CA ALA A 2 16.67 -8.91 -0.44
C ALA A 2 16.22 -7.86 -1.47
N ASN A 3 14.91 -7.72 -1.69
CA ASN A 3 14.37 -6.72 -2.59
C ASN A 3 14.62 -5.33 -1.97
N PRO A 4 15.44 -4.46 -2.57
CA PRO A 4 15.80 -3.17 -1.98
C PRO A 4 14.57 -2.32 -1.65
N ALA A 5 13.48 -2.44 -2.42
CA ALA A 5 12.22 -1.76 -2.16
C ALA A 5 11.60 -2.10 -0.80
N LYS A 6 11.83 -3.31 -0.26
CA LYS A 6 11.32 -3.69 1.07
C LYS A 6 12.03 -2.96 2.19
N GLU A 7 13.33 -2.69 2.04
CA GLU A 7 14.12 -1.98 3.04
C GLU A 7 13.89 -0.47 2.95
N GLU A 8 13.67 0.07 1.76
CA GLU A 8 13.32 1.48 1.58
C GLU A 8 11.97 1.85 2.23
N ILE A 9 10.95 0.99 2.15
CA ILE A 9 9.64 1.22 2.79
C ILE A 9 9.76 1.39 4.30
N LYS A 10 10.67 0.64 4.94
CA LYS A 10 10.91 0.72 6.39
C LYS A 10 11.49 2.04 6.85
N LYS A 11 12.02 2.87 5.93
CA LYS A 11 12.51 4.23 6.22
C LYS A 11 11.38 5.25 6.35
N HIS A 12 10.14 4.89 6.01
CA HIS A 12 9.00 5.78 6.18
C HIS A 12 8.85 6.18 7.66
N THR A 13 8.71 7.47 7.96
CA THR A 13 8.74 8.02 9.33
C THR A 13 7.66 7.44 10.25
N TRP A 14 6.51 7.05 9.68
CA TRP A 14 5.42 6.38 10.41
C TRP A 14 5.45 4.86 10.33
N TRP A 15 6.50 4.27 9.74
CA TRP A 15 6.65 2.82 9.70
C TRP A 15 6.90 2.28 11.10
N ASN A 16 6.03 1.36 11.53
CA ASN A 16 6.14 0.72 12.82
C ASN A 16 7.02 -0.54 12.71
N GLN A 17 8.18 -0.53 13.39
CA GLN A 17 9.14 -1.64 13.43
C GLN A 17 8.76 -2.75 14.41
N GLY A 18 7.72 -2.57 15.23
CA GLY A 18 7.27 -3.57 16.17
C GLY A 18 6.71 -4.82 15.50
N LYS A 19 6.68 -5.92 16.25
CA LYS A 19 6.21 -7.23 15.78
C LYS A 19 4.75 -7.46 16.19
N GLY A 20 4.01 -8.21 15.38
CA GLY A 20 2.63 -8.61 15.67
C GLY A 20 1.58 -7.94 14.77
N TRP A 21 0.36 -8.46 14.82
CA TRP A 21 -0.74 -8.10 13.92
C TRP A 21 -1.13 -6.62 13.99
N LYS A 22 -1.09 -6.01 15.19
CA LYS A 22 -1.41 -4.58 15.37
C LYS A 22 -0.45 -3.68 14.60
N ASN A 23 0.85 -3.99 14.64
CA ASN A 23 1.88 -3.25 13.92
C ASN A 23 1.75 -3.45 12.40
N ILE A 24 1.38 -4.67 11.97
CA ILE A 24 1.06 -4.97 10.58
C ILE A 24 -0.11 -4.11 10.10
N LEU A 25 -1.20 -4.01 10.85
CA LEU A 25 -2.35 -3.16 10.49
C LEU A 25 -2.00 -1.66 10.47
N ASN A 26 -1.20 -1.19 11.43
CA ASN A 26 -0.70 0.19 11.42
C ASN A 26 0.14 0.51 10.18
N ASN A 27 1.00 -0.43 9.75
CA ASN A 27 1.77 -0.25 8.52
C ASN A 27 0.89 -0.36 7.27
N LEU A 28 -0.14 -1.22 7.29
CA LEU A 28 -1.09 -1.36 6.19
C LEU A 28 -1.86 -0.07 5.93
N ARG A 29 -2.23 0.67 7.00
CA ARG A 29 -2.87 1.99 6.89
C ARG A 29 -2.08 2.95 5.99
N LEU A 30 -0.75 2.93 6.06
CA LEU A 30 0.11 3.80 5.27
C LEU A 30 -0.05 3.60 3.75
N PHE A 31 -0.55 2.44 3.31
CA PHE A 31 -0.82 2.16 1.90
C PHE A 31 -2.28 2.38 1.51
N ILE A 32 -3.21 2.01 2.40
CA ILE A 32 -4.65 2.21 2.17
C ILE A 32 -4.98 3.70 2.08
N GLN A 33 -4.37 4.52 2.94
CA GLN A 33 -4.69 5.94 3.04
C GLN A 33 -4.38 6.72 1.74
N PRO A 34 -3.20 6.57 1.09
CA PRO A 34 -2.96 7.09 -0.26
C PRO A 34 -4.00 6.62 -1.27
N LEU A 35 -4.39 5.33 -1.26
CA LEU A 35 -5.37 4.80 -2.21
C LEU A 35 -6.73 5.48 -2.06
N CYS A 36 -7.19 5.69 -0.82
CA CYS A 36 -8.41 6.45 -0.55
C CYS A 36 -8.32 7.87 -1.11
N TYR A 37 -7.21 8.58 -0.88
CA TYR A 37 -7.01 9.92 -1.45
C TYR A 37 -6.97 9.90 -2.99
N PHE A 38 -6.34 8.92 -3.61
CA PHE A 38 -6.34 8.77 -5.07
C PHE A 38 -7.75 8.56 -5.63
N ASN A 39 -8.57 7.74 -4.97
CA ASN A 39 -9.95 7.52 -5.38
C ASN A 39 -10.78 8.80 -5.28
N LEU A 40 -10.57 9.62 -4.24
CA LEU A 40 -11.21 10.93 -4.09
C LEU A 40 -10.76 11.95 -5.14
N LEU A 41 -9.48 11.89 -5.55
CA LEU A 41 -8.93 12.75 -6.59
C LEU A 41 -9.39 12.35 -8.00
N LYS A 42 -9.70 11.08 -8.24
CA LYS A 42 -10.08 10.53 -9.55
C LYS A 42 -11.14 11.34 -10.31
N PRO A 43 -12.27 11.78 -9.72
CA PRO A 43 -13.24 12.62 -10.42
C PRO A 43 -12.68 13.99 -10.81
N TRP A 44 -11.82 14.59 -9.98
CA TRP A 44 -11.19 15.89 -10.24
C TRP A 44 -10.11 15.81 -11.33
N LEU A 45 -9.46 14.65 -11.48
CA LEU A 45 -8.43 14.44 -12.49
C LEU A 45 -8.92 14.67 -13.91
N VAL A 46 -10.18 14.33 -14.20
CA VAL A 46 -10.79 14.50 -15.53
C VAL A 46 -11.16 15.97 -15.79
N VAL A 47 -11.46 16.73 -14.74
CA VAL A 47 -11.94 18.13 -14.85
C VAL A 47 -10.78 19.12 -14.94
N VAL A 48 -9.70 18.86 -14.19
CA VAL A 48 -8.64 19.87 -13.96
C VAL A 48 -7.35 19.57 -14.75
N PHE A 49 -7.12 18.32 -15.16
CA PHE A 49 -5.78 17.90 -15.60
C PHE A 49 -5.70 17.44 -17.05
N SER A 50 -4.51 17.64 -17.63
CA SER A 50 -4.19 17.21 -18.99
C SER A 50 -4.16 15.67 -19.12
N PRO A 51 -4.36 15.13 -20.33
CA PRO A 51 -4.28 13.68 -20.59
C PRO A 51 -2.95 13.04 -20.15
N GLN A 52 -1.85 13.79 -20.20
CA GLN A 52 -0.54 13.31 -19.77
C GLN A 52 -0.47 13.13 -18.25
N THR A 53 -1.03 14.07 -17.49
CA THR A 53 -1.13 14.00 -16.03
C THR A 53 -2.02 12.84 -15.60
N ILE A 54 -3.17 12.65 -16.28
CA ILE A 54 -4.06 11.51 -16.05
C ILE A 54 -3.31 10.18 -16.27
N ARG A 55 -2.52 10.07 -17.33
CA ARG A 55 -1.72 8.87 -17.62
C ARG A 55 -0.69 8.58 -16.52
N LEU A 56 -0.02 9.59 -15.99
CA LEU A 56 0.92 9.45 -14.88
C LEU A 56 0.19 9.00 -13.60
N PHE A 57 -0.97 9.58 -13.30
CA PHE A 57 -1.83 9.16 -12.20
C PHE A 57 -2.28 7.71 -12.32
N CYS A 58 -2.72 7.28 -13.51
CA CYS A 58 -3.10 5.89 -13.75
C CYS A 58 -1.94 4.91 -13.52
N ARG A 59 -0.72 5.27 -13.93
CA ARG A 59 0.47 4.45 -13.67
C ARG A 59 0.77 4.34 -12.17
N LEU A 60 0.74 5.46 -11.46
CA LEU A 60 0.96 5.51 -10.01
C LEU A 60 -0.09 4.68 -9.26
N PHE A 61 -1.37 4.82 -9.63
CA PHE A 61 -2.47 4.05 -9.06
C PHE A 61 -2.32 2.55 -9.30
N SER A 62 -1.88 2.14 -10.49
CA SER A 62 -1.61 0.73 -10.81
C SER A 62 -0.50 0.13 -9.95
N LEU A 63 0.58 0.89 -9.73
CA LEU A 63 1.69 0.45 -8.87
C LEU A 63 1.27 0.30 -7.42
N LEU A 64 0.51 1.27 -6.88
CA LEU A 64 -0.01 1.21 -5.52
C LEU A 64 -0.95 0.02 -5.31
N ASN A 65 -1.86 -0.24 -6.26
CA ASN A 65 -2.74 -1.39 -6.18
C ASN A 65 -1.98 -2.73 -6.19
N LYS A 66 -0.97 -2.87 -7.05
CA LYS A 66 -0.12 -4.08 -7.06
C LYS A 66 0.58 -4.29 -5.72
N LEU A 67 1.08 -3.21 -5.12
CA LEU A 67 1.77 -3.26 -3.84
C LEU A 67 0.82 -3.62 -2.69
N ILE A 68 -0.37 -3.00 -2.65
CA ILE A 68 -1.40 -3.30 -1.65
C ILE A 68 -1.85 -4.76 -1.77
N ASN A 69 -2.16 -5.24 -2.97
CA ASN A 69 -2.57 -6.64 -3.15
C ASN A 69 -1.47 -7.61 -2.70
N SER A 70 -0.20 -7.32 -3.01
CA SER A 70 0.93 -8.14 -2.52
C SER A 70 1.08 -8.11 -1.00
N LEU A 71 0.73 -7.00 -0.35
CA LEU A 71 0.74 -6.89 1.11
C LEU A 71 -0.44 -7.63 1.73
N LEU A 72 -1.65 -7.46 1.19
CA LEU A 72 -2.86 -8.14 1.65
C LEU A 72 -2.68 -9.67 1.59
N GLU A 73 -2.16 -10.19 0.48
CA GLU A 73 -1.83 -11.62 0.36
C GLU A 73 -0.87 -12.11 1.46
N LYS A 74 0.15 -11.33 1.80
CA LYS A 74 1.08 -11.68 2.89
C LYS A 74 0.41 -11.58 4.26
N VAL A 75 -0.40 -10.55 4.46
CA VAL A 75 -1.13 -10.34 5.71
C VAL A 75 -2.13 -11.48 5.93
N PHE A 76 -2.92 -11.85 4.92
CA PHE A 76 -3.83 -13.00 4.98
C PHE A 76 -3.09 -14.31 5.27
N ARG A 77 -1.93 -14.54 4.66
CA ARG A 77 -1.09 -15.71 4.99
C ARG A 77 -0.58 -15.68 6.43
N LEU A 78 -0.14 -14.53 6.92
CA LEU A 78 0.32 -14.38 8.31
C LEU A 78 -0.83 -14.63 9.30
N PHE A 79 -2.02 -14.12 9.03
CA PHE A 79 -3.21 -14.39 9.85
C PHE A 79 -3.66 -15.85 9.76
N GLY A 80 -3.66 -16.47 8.57
CA GLY A 80 -3.97 -17.89 8.39
C GLY A 80 -3.00 -18.81 9.14
N ASN A 81 -1.70 -18.52 9.10
CA ASN A 81 -0.69 -19.26 9.86
C ASN A 81 -0.81 -19.04 11.37
N CYS A 82 -1.23 -17.86 11.83
CA CYS A 82 -1.53 -17.63 13.25
C CYS A 82 -2.78 -18.40 13.73
N TYR A 83 -3.75 -18.65 12.85
CA TYR A 83 -4.96 -19.40 13.17
C TYR A 83 -4.75 -20.93 13.15
N ALA A 84 -3.79 -21.42 12.37
CA ALA A 84 -3.43 -22.84 12.28
C ALA A 84 -2.46 -23.33 13.38
N ASN A 85 -1.90 -22.43 14.18
CA ASN A 85 -0.95 -22.71 15.26
C ASN A 85 -1.54 -22.45 16.66
N ASN A 86 -2.87 -22.48 16.77
CA ASN A 86 -3.65 -22.39 18.00
C ASN A 86 -4.62 -23.60 18.09
#